data_AF-A0A6L8GHM0-F1
#
_entry.id   AF-A0A6L8GHM0-F1
#
_cell.length_a   1.000
_cell.length_b   1.000
_cell.length_c   1.000
_cell.angle_alpha   90.00
_cell.angle_beta   90.00
_cell.angle_gamma   90.00
#
_symmetry.space_group_name_H-M   'P 1'
#
loop_
_entity.id
_entity.type
_entity.pdbx_description
1 polymer ?
#
loop_
_entity_poly.entity_id
_entity_poly.type
_entity_poly.pdbx_seq_one_letter_code
_entity_poly.pdbx_strand_id
1 'polypeptide(L)' 'MTFGHSHWKLAAVAIAAIALLGVPQAAAAGQAGGDDVTFTKDIAPILQRSCQSCHRPSSVAPMSLLT' A
#
# COMPACT_ATOMS: atom_id res chain seq x y z
N MET A 1 42.85 -23.69 15.07
CA MET A 1 41.79 -22.69 15.31
C MET A 1 40.92 -22.39 14.06
N THR A 2 40.65 -23.36 13.17
CA THR A 2 39.92 -23.13 11.90
C THR A 2 38.41 -23.41 11.95
N PHE A 3 37.92 -24.10 12.99
CA PHE A 3 36.48 -24.39 13.19
C PHE A 3 35.64 -23.12 13.42
N GLY A 4 36.26 -22.05 13.94
CA GLY A 4 35.63 -20.76 14.23
C GLY A 4 35.18 -19.98 13.00
N HIS A 5 36.03 -19.98 11.98
CA HIS A 5 35.80 -19.17 10.77
C HIS A 5 34.82 -19.82 9.78
N SER A 6 34.68 -21.15 9.82
CA SER A 6 33.84 -21.88 8.87
C SER A 6 32.35 -21.68 9.18
N HIS A 7 31.96 -21.77 10.46
CA HIS A 7 30.55 -21.59 10.84
C HIS A 7 30.07 -20.15 10.65
N TRP A 8 30.94 -19.16 10.86
CA TRP A 8 30.63 -17.74 10.59
C TRP A 8 30.31 -17.51 9.12
N LYS A 9 31.14 -18.06 8.22
CA LYS A 9 30.93 -17.92 6.77
C LYS A 9 29.64 -18.58 6.32
N LEU A 10 29.33 -19.77 6.85
CA LEU A 10 28.08 -20.47 6.55
C LEU A 10 26.84 -19.71 7.05
N ALA A 11 26.90 -19.12 8.25
CA ALA A 11 25.83 -18.28 8.78
C ALA A 11 25.61 -17.03 7.92
N ALA A 12 26.69 -16.36 7.50
CA ALA A 12 26.60 -15.17 6.64
C ALA A 12 25.96 -15.48 5.28
N VAL A 13 26.31 -16.60 4.66
CA VAL A 13 25.73 -17.04 3.38
C VAL A 13 24.25 -17.39 3.54
N ALA A 14 23.87 -18.06 4.62
CA ALA A 14 22.47 -18.40 4.88
C ALA A 14 21.60 -17.14 5.07
N ILE A 15 22.09 -16.14 5.80
CA ILE A 15 21.38 -14.86 6.01
C ILE A 15 21.20 -14.11 4.67
N ALA A 16 22.24 -14.06 3.84
CA ALA A 16 22.16 -13.42 2.53
C ALA A 16 21.16 -14.11 1.58
N ALA A 17 21.11 -15.45 1.61
CA ALA A 17 20.17 -16.22 0.81
C ALA A 17 18.70 -15.99 1.23
N ILE A 18 18.44 -15.89 2.54
CA ILE A 18 17.10 -15.59 3.06
C ILE A 18 16.67 -14.16 2.67
N ALA A 19 17.58 -13.19 2.70
CA ALA A 19 17.30 -11.81 2.30
C ALA A 19 16.90 -11.68 0.82
N LEU A 20 17.48 -12.51 -0.06
CA LEU A 20 17.18 -12.52 -1.49
C LEU A 20 15.82 -13.16 -1.83
N LEU A 21 15.33 -14.06 -0.99
CA LEU A 21 14.06 -14.78 -1.20
C LEU A 21 12.85 -14.08 -0.55
N GLY A 22 13.09 -13.10 0.33
CA GLY A 22 12.06 -12.44 1.13
C GLY A 22 11.48 -11.15 0.56
N VAL A 23 11.83 -10.75 -0.68
CA VAL A 23 11.27 -9.53 -1.27
C VAL A 23 9.81 -9.76 -1.67
N PRO A 24 8.82 -9.11 -1.03
CA PRO A 24 7.44 -9.21 -1.47
C PRO A 24 7.35 -8.54 -2.84
N GLN A 25 7.10 -9.35 -3.87
CA GLN A 25 6.83 -8.84 -5.20
C GLN A 25 5.47 -8.15 -5.14
N ALA A 26 5.48 -6.83 -5.02
CA ALA A 26 4.25 -6.04 -5.04
C ALA A 26 3.51 -6.36 -6.34
N ALA A 27 2.38 -7.05 -6.23
CA ALA A 27 1.48 -7.26 -7.35
C ALA A 27 1.02 -5.87 -7.79
N ALA A 28 1.50 -5.42 -8.96
CA ALA A 28 0.96 -4.24 -9.60
C ALA A 28 -0.48 -4.58 -10.03
N ALA A 29 -1.44 -4.27 -9.18
CA ALA A 29 -2.84 -4.22 -9.53
C ALA A 29 -3.08 -2.97 -10.39
N GLY A 30 -2.45 -2.91 -11.56
CA GLY A 30 -2.76 -1.90 -12.56
C GLY A 30 -4.00 -2.35 -13.31
N GLN A 31 -5.10 -1.60 -13.20
CA GLN A 31 -6.27 -1.80 -14.04
C GLN A 31 -5.86 -1.62 -15.51
N ALA A 32 -5.56 -2.73 -16.18
CA ALA A 32 -5.28 -2.73 -17.61
C ALA A 32 -6.58 -2.42 -18.36
N GLY A 33 -6.72 -1.18 -18.83
CA GLY A 33 -7.76 -0.78 -19.78
C GLY A 33 -8.77 0.23 -19.21
N GLY A 34 -8.38 1.49 -19.21
CA GLY A 34 -9.20 2.64 -18.84
C GLY A 34 -8.28 3.79 -18.43
N ASP A 35 -8.65 5.04 -18.69
CA ASP A 35 -8.00 6.19 -18.07
C ASP A 35 -7.85 5.89 -16.57
N ASP A 36 -6.66 6.10 -16.00
CA ASP A 36 -6.37 5.74 -14.60
C ASP A 36 -7.34 6.51 -13.69
N VAL A 37 -8.41 5.83 -13.25
CA VAL A 37 -9.44 6.45 -12.42
C VAL A 37 -8.86 6.62 -11.03
N THR A 38 -8.67 7.87 -10.63
CA THR A 38 -8.13 8.19 -9.32
C THR A 38 -9.21 8.79 -8.42
N PHE A 39 -9.11 8.49 -7.13
CA PHE A 39 -10.04 9.04 -6.15
C PHE A 39 -10.09 10.57 -6.20
N THR A 40 -8.93 11.23 -6.23
CA THR A 40 -8.84 12.69 -6.16
C THR A 40 -9.38 13.37 -7.41
N LYS A 41 -9.10 12.84 -8.60
CA LYS A 41 -9.49 13.47 -9.87
C LYS A 41 -10.95 13.19 -10.22
N ASP A 42 -11.38 11.94 -10.03
CA ASP A 42 -12.62 11.46 -10.66
C ASP A 42 -13.75 11.24 -9.64
N ILE A 43 -13.41 10.81 -8.42
CA ILE A 43 -14.42 10.42 -7.41
C ILE A 43 -14.73 11.58 -6.46
N ALA A 44 -13.71 12.24 -5.92
CA ALA A 44 -13.87 13.30 -4.94
C ALA A 44 -14.78 14.44 -5.43
N PRO A 45 -14.64 14.98 -6.66
CA PRO A 45 -15.52 16.06 -7.13
C PRO A 45 -17.01 15.67 -7.14
N ILE A 46 -17.32 14.40 -7.42
CA ILE A 46 -18.70 13.88 -7.44
C ILE A 46 -19.26 13.84 -6.02
N LEU A 47 -18.48 13.34 -5.06
CA LEU A 47 -18.89 13.27 -3.66
C LEU A 47 -19.05 14.67 -3.04
N GLN A 48 -18.11 15.56 -3.32
CA GLN A 48 -18.15 16.98 -2.93
C GLN A 48 -19.46 17.64 -3.39
N ARG A 49 -19.80 17.55 -4.68
CA ARG A 49 -20.94 18.29 -5.25
C ARG A 49 -22.31 17.68 -4.91
N SER A 50 -22.39 16.35 -4.80
CA SER A 50 -23.67 15.65 -4.67
C SER A 50 -23.99 15.24 -3.24
N CYS A 51 -22.98 14.92 -2.43
CA CYS A 51 -23.18 14.25 -1.15
C CYS A 51 -22.70 15.09 0.03
N GLN A 52 -21.62 15.86 -0.14
CA GLN A 52 -21.00 16.58 0.95
C GLN A 52 -21.92 17.66 1.54
N SER A 53 -22.92 18.19 0.82
CA SER A 53 -23.86 19.14 1.45
C SER A 53 -24.60 18.55 2.66
N CYS A 54 -24.86 17.24 2.66
CA CYS A 54 -25.56 16.56 3.75
C CYS A 54 -24.60 15.78 4.66
N HIS A 55 -23.53 15.23 4.08
CA HIS A 55 -22.54 14.38 4.76
C HIS A 55 -21.33 15.18 5.28
N ARG A 56 -21.57 16.19 6.12
CA ARG A 56 -20.53 16.94 6.85
C ARG A 56 -20.63 16.69 8.35
N PRO A 57 -19.56 16.99 9.11
CA PRO A 57 -19.65 17.07 10.57
C PRO A 57 -20.79 18.02 10.97
N SER A 58 -21.61 17.60 11.94
CA SER A 58 -22.76 18.37 12.45
C SER A 58 -23.85 18.69 11.42
N SER A 59 -23.89 17.98 10.28
CA SER A 59 -25.00 18.06 9.32
C SER A 59 -26.01 16.93 9.49
N VAL A 60 -27.05 16.94 8.66
CA VAL A 60 -28.20 16.03 8.75
C VAL A 60 -27.87 14.55 8.53
N ALA A 61 -26.82 14.24 7.76
CA ALA A 61 -26.44 12.86 7.50
C ALA A 61 -25.44 12.33 8.55
N PRO A 62 -25.57 11.07 8.98
CA PRO A 62 -24.86 10.53 10.13
C PRO A 62 -23.36 10.26 9.91
N MET A 63 -22.86 10.38 8.68
CA MET A 63 -21.46 10.09 8.32
C MET A 63 -20.81 11.27 7.59
N SER A 64 -19.58 11.60 7.97
CA SER A 64 -18.76 12.65 7.35
C SER A 64 -17.98 12.08 6.15
N LEU A 65 -18.04 12.77 5.00
CA LEU A 65 -17.15 12.51 3.85
C LEU A 65 -15.83 13.28 3.93
N LEU A 66 -15.61 13.98 5.04
CA LEU A 66 -14.33 14.57 5.40
C LEU A 66 -13.62 13.63 6.38
N THR A 67 -12.41 13.25 6.03
CA THR A 67 -11.43 12.52 6.84
C THR A 67 -10.09 13.23 6.77
#